data_AF-A0A968SMM6-F1
#
_entry.id   AF-A0A968SMM6-F1
#
_cell.length_a   1.000
_cell.length_b   1.000
_cell.length_c   1.000
_cell.angle_alpha   90.00
_cell.angle_beta   90.00
_cell.angle_gamma   90.00
#
_symmetry.space_group_name_H-M   'P 1'
#
loop_
_entity.id
_entity.type
_entity.pdbx_description
1 polymer ?
#
loop_
_entity_poly.entity_id
_entity_poly.type
_entity_poly.pdbx_seq_one_letter_code
_entity_poly.pdbx_strand_id
1 'polypeptide(L)'
;MHLVNFLNLVKLGLIGSLLTFLPSCNRVEAETPSPQVSVSGSLISQEPLPSPSPSPLLVALNPPNPENGKQIADYLAKIKALAPEQPHGLWIQTGQDLLGNHQGTVPLSAASLTKIATSLVALKTLGVDHQYITEIGIVGTFTNGIVNGDLVIKGGGDPLLVWEEAIALGSLLNKIGIKRVTGNLVVTGDFFMNFEPELVRSGEFFREAINVDTWARDAEIAYGNLPNPIPKPSVSIGGEVKVAPTLPANTQLLVRHYSLPLTELVKK
;
A
#
# COMPACT_ATOMS: atom_id res chain seq x y z
N MET A 1 11.14 13.24 -11.73
CA MET A 1 12.28 12.47 -12.27
C MET A 1 12.38 11.19 -11.46
N HIS A 2 11.73 10.08 -11.84
CA HIS A 2 11.98 8.69 -11.36
C HIS A 2 11.00 7.64 -11.94
N LEU A 3 9.99 8.03 -12.74
CA LEU A 3 9.08 7.11 -13.46
C LEU A 3 9.77 6.23 -14.55
N VAL A 4 11.10 6.25 -14.63
CA VAL A 4 11.88 5.89 -15.84
C VAL A 4 12.46 4.46 -15.82
N ASN A 5 12.40 3.72 -14.71
CA ASN A 5 12.97 2.36 -14.68
C ASN A 5 11.98 1.23 -15.02
N PHE A 6 10.75 1.56 -15.42
CA PHE A 6 9.62 0.61 -15.48
C PHE A 6 9.62 -0.42 -16.62
N LEU A 7 10.53 -0.33 -17.61
CA LEU A 7 10.46 -1.16 -18.83
C LEU A 7 11.54 -2.24 -18.99
N ASN A 8 12.49 -2.32 -18.06
CA ASN A 8 13.56 -3.33 -18.10
C ASN A 8 13.53 -4.20 -16.84
N LEU A 9 12.67 -5.23 -16.80
CA LEU A 9 12.95 -6.54 -16.18
C LEU A 9 11.69 -7.43 -16.27
N VAL A 10 11.60 -8.25 -17.31
CA VAL A 10 10.72 -9.44 -17.31
C VAL A 10 11.58 -10.64 -17.66
N LYS A 11 11.95 -11.42 -16.63
CA LYS A 11 12.57 -12.75 -16.80
C LYS A 11 11.46 -13.78 -16.95
N LEU A 12 11.34 -14.39 -18.14
CA LEU A 12 10.51 -15.56 -18.40
C LEU A 12 11.15 -16.80 -17.73
N GLY A 13 10.37 -17.53 -16.93
CA GLY A 13 10.68 -18.88 -16.48
C GLY A 13 9.56 -19.83 -16.92
N LEU A 14 9.82 -20.65 -17.95
CA LEU A 14 8.96 -21.73 -18.43
C LEU A 14 9.40 -23.06 -17.80
N ILE A 15 8.51 -23.76 -17.07
CA ILE A 15 8.49 -25.22 -16.85
C ILE A 15 7.00 -25.55 -16.58
N GLY A 16 6.26 -26.42 -17.27
CA GLY A 16 6.57 -27.74 -17.80
C GLY A 16 5.61 -28.73 -17.10
N SER A 17 4.44 -28.95 -17.71
CA SER A 17 3.32 -29.75 -17.19
C SER A 17 3.58 -31.26 -17.31
N LEU A 18 3.11 -32.06 -16.34
CA LEU A 18 2.80 -33.47 -16.56
C LEU A 18 1.64 -33.94 -15.67
N LEU A 19 0.53 -34.28 -16.33
CA LEU A 19 -0.67 -34.93 -15.78
C LEU A 19 -0.47 -36.46 -15.73
N THR A 20 -1.03 -37.10 -14.69
CA THR A 20 -1.54 -38.49 -14.78
C THR A 20 -2.82 -38.63 -13.93
N PHE A 21 -3.71 -39.52 -14.39
CA PHE A 21 -5.15 -39.57 -14.14
C PHE A 21 -5.55 -40.92 -13.49
N LEU A 22 -6.71 -40.92 -12.78
CA LEU A 22 -7.66 -42.02 -12.47
C LEU A 22 -7.42 -42.93 -11.23
N PRO A 23 -8.45 -43.66 -10.70
CA PRO A 23 -9.87 -43.33 -10.50
C PRO A 23 -10.52 -43.80 -9.15
N SER A 24 -11.75 -43.29 -8.92
CA SER A 24 -12.98 -43.89 -8.32
C SER A 24 -13.12 -44.44 -6.88
N CYS A 25 -14.24 -43.96 -6.28
CA CYS A 25 -15.25 -44.60 -5.42
C CYS A 25 -14.86 -45.20 -4.05
N ASN A 26 -15.48 -44.73 -2.96
CA ASN A 26 -16.82 -45.18 -2.57
C ASN A 26 -17.46 -44.31 -1.47
N ARG A 27 -18.80 -44.28 -1.49
CA ARG A 27 -19.70 -43.60 -0.56
C ARG A 27 -20.04 -44.54 0.60
N VAL A 28 -19.92 -44.07 1.84
CA VAL A 28 -20.58 -44.68 3.01
C VAL A 28 -21.20 -43.56 3.82
N GLU A 29 -22.50 -43.70 4.09
CA GLU A 29 -23.33 -42.82 4.88
C GLU A 29 -23.89 -43.66 6.03
N ALA A 30 -23.60 -43.29 7.28
CA ALA A 30 -24.34 -43.73 8.47
C ALA A 30 -23.97 -42.88 9.70
N GLU A 31 -24.97 -42.14 10.17
CA GLU A 31 -25.37 -41.89 11.56
C GLU A 31 -24.35 -41.38 12.61
N THR A 32 -24.65 -40.16 13.07
CA THR A 32 -24.24 -39.51 14.33
C THR A 32 -24.44 -40.38 15.57
N PRO A 33 -23.48 -40.29 16.52
CA PRO A 33 -23.86 -39.85 17.85
C PRO A 33 -22.97 -38.70 18.35
N SER A 34 -23.61 -37.74 19.03
CA SER A 34 -22.96 -36.65 19.75
C SER A 34 -22.03 -37.16 20.86
N PRO A 35 -20.76 -36.73 20.90
CA PRO A 35 -19.97 -36.76 22.12
C PRO A 35 -20.03 -35.38 22.78
N GLN A 36 -20.69 -35.30 23.94
CA GLN A 36 -20.43 -34.22 24.89
C GLN A 36 -19.02 -34.39 25.44
N VAL A 37 -18.08 -33.58 24.95
CA VAL A 37 -16.78 -33.40 25.60
C VAL A 37 -16.81 -32.08 26.34
N SER A 38 -16.97 -32.18 27.66
CA SER A 38 -16.71 -31.11 28.61
C SER A 38 -15.21 -30.81 28.63
N VAL A 39 -14.78 -29.77 27.92
CA VAL A 39 -13.42 -29.21 28.08
C VAL A 39 -13.52 -27.98 28.98
N SER A 40 -13.40 -28.21 30.29
CA SER A 40 -12.91 -27.18 31.20
C SER A 40 -11.42 -26.98 30.92
N GLY A 41 -11.11 -26.06 30.00
CA GLY A 41 -9.77 -25.61 29.71
C GLY A 41 -9.70 -24.11 29.91
N SER A 42 -9.06 -23.69 31.00
CA SER A 42 -8.73 -22.30 31.31
C SER A 42 -8.16 -21.59 30.08
N LEU A 43 -8.83 -20.53 29.61
CA LEU A 43 -8.23 -19.54 28.73
C LEU A 43 -7.12 -18.86 29.53
N ILE A 44 -5.90 -19.36 29.39
CA ILE A 44 -4.71 -18.61 29.79
C ILE A 44 -4.65 -17.43 28.83
N SER A 45 -5.16 -16.28 29.26
CA SER A 45 -4.75 -14.99 28.71
C SER A 45 -3.24 -14.93 28.87
N GLN A 46 -2.50 -15.17 27.79
CA GLN A 46 -1.12 -14.71 27.73
C GLN A 46 -1.18 -13.20 27.81
N GLU A 47 -0.85 -12.68 28.98
CA GLU A 47 -0.58 -11.27 29.20
C GLU A 47 0.41 -10.82 28.11
N PRO A 48 0.16 -9.72 27.39
CA PRO A 48 1.11 -9.21 26.42
C PRO A 48 2.45 -9.07 27.12
N LEU A 49 3.52 -9.60 26.50
CA LEU A 49 4.89 -9.34 26.97
C LEU A 49 4.98 -7.84 27.31
N PRO A 50 5.49 -7.46 28.50
CA PRO A 50 5.64 -6.06 28.86
C PRO A 50 6.44 -5.42 27.74
N SER A 51 5.78 -4.51 27.02
CA SER A 51 6.48 -3.67 26.05
C SER A 51 7.62 -3.02 26.82
N PRO A 52 8.88 -3.08 26.35
CA PRO A 52 9.93 -2.32 27.02
C PRO A 52 9.43 -0.88 27.08
N SER A 53 9.17 -0.39 28.30
CA SER A 53 8.86 1.02 28.48
C SER A 53 10.03 1.75 27.81
N PRO A 54 9.79 2.62 26.82
CA PRO A 54 10.88 3.38 26.25
C PRO A 54 11.48 4.13 27.44
N SER A 55 12.67 3.69 27.89
CA SER A 55 13.47 4.53 28.77
C SER A 55 13.64 5.80 27.97
N PRO A 56 13.09 6.94 28.42
CA PRO A 56 13.35 8.16 27.70
C PRO A 56 14.87 8.27 27.67
N LEU A 57 15.44 8.51 26.49
CA LEU A 57 16.82 8.90 26.36
C LEU A 57 16.97 10.28 27.02
N LEU A 58 16.78 10.36 28.34
CA LEU A 58 17.11 11.50 29.16
C LEU A 58 18.62 11.44 29.37
N VAL A 59 19.33 11.74 28.29
CA VAL A 59 20.67 12.27 28.44
C VAL A 59 20.52 13.53 29.29
N ALA A 60 21.23 13.60 30.43
CA ALA A 60 21.26 14.83 31.22
C ALA A 60 21.78 15.96 30.32
N LEU A 61 20.99 17.02 30.16
CA LEU A 61 21.33 18.11 29.25
C LEU A 61 22.07 19.21 29.99
N ASN A 62 23.08 19.77 29.33
CA ASN A 62 23.68 21.01 29.79
C ASN A 62 22.65 22.14 29.66
N PRO A 63 22.50 23.01 30.67
CA PRO A 63 21.51 24.09 30.63
C PRO A 63 21.83 25.12 29.53
N PRO A 64 20.81 25.78 28.96
CA PRO A 64 21.01 26.77 27.91
C PRO A 64 21.82 27.97 28.36
N ASN A 65 22.67 28.48 27.47
CA ASN A 65 23.33 29.77 27.64
C ASN A 65 22.27 30.86 27.93
N PRO A 66 22.44 31.69 28.99
CA PRO A 66 21.50 32.77 29.32
C PRO A 66 21.15 33.70 28.15
N GLU A 67 22.07 33.95 27.21
CA GLU A 67 21.80 34.78 26.03
C GLU A 67 20.75 34.16 25.10
N ASN A 68 20.76 32.83 24.93
CA ASN A 68 19.76 32.11 24.15
C ASN A 68 18.37 32.24 24.77
N GLY A 69 18.30 32.21 26.12
CA GLY A 69 17.05 32.37 26.86
C GLY A 69 16.34 33.68 26.55
N LYS A 70 17.09 34.79 26.47
CA LYS A 70 16.53 36.10 26.12
C LYS A 70 16.00 36.12 24.68
N GLN A 71 16.77 35.60 23.71
CA GLN A 71 16.35 35.57 22.31
C GLN A 71 15.07 34.74 22.11
N ILE A 72 14.97 33.60 22.79
CA ILE A 72 13.78 32.74 22.77
C ILE A 72 12.59 33.46 23.39
N ALA A 73 12.77 34.12 24.54
CA ALA A 73 11.70 34.88 25.18
C ALA A 73 11.18 36.01 24.28
N ASP A 74 12.10 36.76 23.65
CA ASP A 74 11.76 37.84 22.70
C ASP A 74 10.99 37.29 21.48
N TYR A 75 11.36 36.10 20.98
CA TYR A 75 10.67 35.44 19.88
C TYR A 75 9.27 34.93 20.27
N LEU A 76 9.15 34.26 21.43
CA LEU A 76 7.87 33.76 21.94
C LEU A 76 6.89 34.89 22.24
N ALA A 77 7.37 36.04 22.71
CA ALA A 77 6.54 37.23 22.90
C ALA A 77 5.89 37.70 21.57
N LYS A 78 6.66 37.66 20.46
CA LYS A 78 6.14 37.98 19.12
C LYS A 78 5.10 36.96 18.65
N ILE A 79 5.37 35.66 18.83
CA ILE A 79 4.40 34.61 18.47
C ILE A 79 3.12 34.74 19.28
N LYS A 80 3.21 34.96 20.59
CA LYS A 80 2.05 35.12 21.47
C LYS A 80 1.17 36.30 21.06
N ALA A 81 1.77 37.39 20.57
CA ALA A 81 1.01 38.53 20.05
C ALA A 81 0.23 38.18 18.75
N LEU A 82 0.70 37.22 17.96
CA LEU A 82 0.04 36.77 16.72
C LEU A 82 -0.99 35.66 16.97
N ALA A 83 -0.76 34.79 17.95
CA ALA A 83 -1.59 33.63 18.27
C ALA A 83 -1.71 33.46 19.80
N PRO A 84 -2.49 34.33 20.49
CA PRO A 84 -2.52 34.38 21.96
C PRO A 84 -3.15 33.14 22.61
N GLU A 85 -4.07 32.47 21.91
CA GLU A 85 -4.86 31.35 22.45
C GLU A 85 -4.23 29.97 22.18
N GLN A 86 -3.11 29.89 21.45
CA GLN A 86 -2.49 28.61 21.11
C GLN A 86 -1.33 28.28 22.05
N PRO A 87 -1.24 27.05 22.57
CA PRO A 87 -0.06 26.60 23.31
C PRO A 87 1.13 26.46 22.36
N HIS A 88 2.30 26.93 22.78
CA HIS A 88 3.53 26.90 22.00
C HIS A 88 4.57 26.02 22.69
N GLY A 89 5.17 25.10 21.94
CA GLY A 89 6.26 24.25 22.40
C GLY A 89 7.54 24.53 21.60
N LEU A 90 8.68 24.66 22.29
CA LEU A 90 10.00 24.82 21.68
C LEU A 90 11.01 23.93 22.39
N TRP A 91 11.76 23.17 21.60
CA TRP A 91 12.92 22.40 22.04
C TRP A 91 14.03 22.51 20.99
N ILE A 92 15.20 23.00 21.38
CA ILE A 92 16.38 23.10 20.51
C ILE A 92 17.55 22.50 21.26
N GLN A 93 18.21 21.52 20.65
CA GLN A 93 19.31 20.79 21.25
C GLN A 93 20.37 20.45 20.20
N THR A 94 21.63 20.42 20.61
CA THR A 94 22.74 19.85 19.85
C THR A 94 23.52 18.90 20.74
N GLY A 95 23.65 17.63 20.35
CA GLY A 95 24.30 16.63 21.21
C GLY A 95 23.66 16.58 22.60
N GLN A 96 24.40 16.97 23.64
CA GLN A 96 23.91 17.05 25.03
C GLN A 96 23.57 18.49 25.48
N ASP A 97 23.75 19.49 24.63
CA ASP A 97 23.54 20.89 24.97
C ASP A 97 22.11 21.30 24.63
N LEU A 98 21.33 21.66 25.66
CA LEU A 98 20.02 22.28 25.47
C LEU A 98 20.23 23.74 25.08
N LEU A 99 19.91 24.11 23.85
CA LEU A 99 20.05 25.47 23.36
C LEU A 99 18.81 26.32 23.67
N GLY A 100 17.64 25.68 23.81
CA GLY A 100 16.38 26.36 24.06
C GLY A 100 15.27 25.42 24.49
N ASN A 101 14.46 25.84 25.47
CA ASN A 101 13.29 25.11 25.91
C ASN A 101 12.17 26.07 26.32
N HIS A 102 10.98 25.87 25.78
CA HIS A 102 9.74 26.45 26.26
C HIS A 102 8.64 25.40 26.12
N GLN A 103 8.17 24.87 27.26
CA GLN A 103 7.15 23.81 27.28
C GLN A 103 7.51 22.59 26.38
N GLY A 104 8.79 22.33 26.11
CA GLY A 104 9.21 21.32 25.14
C GLY A 104 8.87 19.87 25.51
N THR A 105 8.47 19.63 26.77
CA THR A 105 8.00 18.34 27.28
C THR A 105 6.49 18.28 27.48
N VAL A 106 5.76 19.37 27.17
CA VAL A 106 4.30 19.40 27.26
C VAL A 106 3.74 18.78 25.98
N PRO A 107 2.89 17.74 26.06
CA PRO A 107 2.28 17.15 24.88
C PRO A 107 1.40 18.15 24.14
N LEU A 108 1.63 18.29 22.83
CA LEU A 108 0.84 19.12 21.91
C LEU A 108 0.45 18.29 20.69
N SER A 109 -0.56 18.75 19.94
CA SER A 109 -0.90 18.12 18.67
C SER A 109 0.29 18.18 17.72
N ALA A 110 0.79 17.02 17.31
CA ALA A 110 1.91 16.92 16.39
C ALA A 110 1.50 17.26 14.94
N ALA A 111 0.20 17.24 14.62
CA ALA A 111 -0.31 17.37 13.25
C ALA A 111 0.52 16.50 12.27
N SER A 112 0.97 17.06 11.15
CA SER A 112 1.80 16.35 10.17
C SER A 112 3.18 15.90 10.68
N LEU A 113 3.69 16.39 11.83
CA LEU A 113 4.91 15.85 12.44
C LEU A 113 4.74 14.38 12.87
N THR A 114 3.50 13.91 13.04
CA THR A 114 3.19 12.48 13.25
C THR A 114 3.82 11.60 12.16
N LYS A 115 3.95 12.11 10.92
CA LYS A 115 4.58 11.39 9.81
C LYS A 115 6.02 10.98 10.12
N ILE A 116 6.77 11.75 10.92
CA ILE A 116 8.16 11.39 11.30
C ILE A 116 8.18 10.06 12.04
N ALA A 117 7.34 9.90 13.06
CA ALA A 117 7.25 8.67 13.84
C ALA A 117 6.74 7.51 12.97
N THR A 118 5.70 7.73 12.16
CA THR A 118 5.16 6.70 11.26
C THR A 118 6.18 6.24 10.22
N SER A 119 6.92 7.15 9.60
CA SER A 119 7.99 6.83 8.64
C SER A 119 9.11 6.03 9.30
N LEU A 120 9.52 6.40 10.53
CA LEU A 120 10.53 5.65 11.27
C LEU A 120 10.08 4.20 11.54
N VAL A 121 8.83 4.02 11.99
CA VAL A 121 8.26 2.68 12.25
C VAL A 121 8.17 1.87 10.95
N ALA A 122 7.69 2.48 9.85
CA ALA A 122 7.61 1.82 8.55
C ALA A 122 8.98 1.36 8.07
N LEU A 123 9.99 2.23 8.06
CA LEU A 123 11.35 1.91 7.63
C LEU A 123 12.00 0.82 8.50
N LYS A 124 11.79 0.87 9.83
CA LYS A 124 12.32 -0.13 10.76
C LYS A 124 11.65 -1.50 10.61
N THR A 125 10.35 -1.52 10.30
CA THR A 125 9.54 -2.76 10.26
C THR A 125 9.65 -3.45 8.92
N LEU A 126 9.54 -2.69 7.82
CA LEU A 126 9.50 -3.23 6.46
C LEU A 126 10.90 -3.28 5.81
N GLY A 127 11.81 -2.41 6.25
CA GLY A 127 13.13 -2.23 5.65
C GLY A 127 13.14 -1.14 4.57
N VAL A 128 14.30 -0.53 4.36
CA VAL A 128 14.49 0.61 3.45
C VAL A 128 14.22 0.26 1.98
N ASP A 129 14.55 -0.97 1.58
CA ASP A 129 14.40 -1.47 0.21
C ASP A 129 13.05 -2.16 -0.03
N HIS A 130 12.13 -2.11 0.94
CA HIS A 130 10.82 -2.73 0.77
C HIS A 130 10.08 -2.14 -0.43
N GLN A 131 9.49 -3.01 -1.24
CA GLN A 131 8.62 -2.65 -2.34
C GLN A 131 7.31 -3.42 -2.19
N TYR A 132 6.20 -2.72 -2.33
CA TYR A 132 4.89 -3.33 -2.45
C TYR A 132 4.76 -3.98 -3.83
N ILE A 133 4.01 -5.09 -3.89
CA ILE A 133 3.85 -5.87 -5.13
C ILE A 133 2.38 -5.92 -5.50
N THR A 134 2.05 -5.41 -6.68
CA THR A 134 0.74 -5.59 -7.29
C THR A 134 0.86 -6.63 -8.41
N GLU A 135 0.09 -7.71 -8.30
CA GLU A 135 0.11 -8.83 -9.24
C GLU A 135 -1.11 -8.75 -10.15
N ILE A 136 -0.92 -8.89 -11.47
CA ILE A 136 -2.02 -8.99 -12.43
C ILE A 136 -1.93 -10.34 -13.15
N GLY A 137 -3.03 -11.07 -13.17
CA GLY A 137 -3.14 -12.37 -13.81
C GLY A 137 -4.48 -12.57 -14.48
N ILE A 138 -4.71 -13.76 -15.03
CA ILE A 138 -5.98 -14.15 -15.64
C ILE A 138 -6.44 -15.50 -15.11
N VAL A 139 -7.75 -15.72 -15.12
CA VAL A 139 -8.36 -17.04 -14.95
C VAL A 139 -9.15 -17.34 -16.21
N GLY A 140 -8.78 -18.41 -16.92
CA GLY A 140 -9.38 -18.77 -18.20
C GLY A 140 -8.33 -18.96 -19.28
N THR A 141 -8.70 -18.73 -20.54
CA THR A 141 -7.79 -18.87 -21.69
C THR A 141 -7.45 -17.53 -22.31
N PHE A 142 -6.23 -17.37 -22.81
CA PHE A 142 -5.78 -16.19 -23.54
C PHE A 142 -5.46 -16.55 -24.98
N THR A 143 -6.21 -16.01 -25.94
CA THR A 143 -6.06 -16.32 -27.37
C THR A 143 -6.43 -15.12 -28.22
N ASN A 144 -5.59 -14.78 -29.20
CA ASN A 144 -5.82 -13.68 -30.15
C ASN A 144 -6.12 -12.32 -29.49
N GLY A 145 -5.51 -12.05 -28.34
CA GLY A 145 -5.70 -10.81 -27.59
C GLY A 145 -6.97 -10.77 -26.73
N ILE A 146 -7.70 -11.88 -26.64
CA ILE A 146 -8.92 -12.01 -25.84
C ILE A 146 -8.66 -12.97 -24.68
N VAL A 147 -8.98 -12.52 -23.47
CA VAL A 147 -9.07 -13.37 -22.28
C VAL A 147 -10.51 -13.88 -22.19
N ASN A 148 -10.71 -15.17 -22.47
CA ASN A 148 -11.98 -15.86 -22.25
C ASN A 148 -12.04 -16.30 -20.78
N GLY A 149 -12.49 -15.37 -19.93
CA GLY A 149 -12.48 -15.51 -18.48
C GLY A 149 -12.27 -14.15 -17.80
N ASP A 150 -11.67 -14.17 -16.61
CA ASP A 150 -11.52 -13.01 -15.75
C ASP A 150 -10.08 -12.46 -15.77
N LEU A 151 -9.96 -11.13 -15.59
CA LEU A 151 -8.70 -10.49 -15.23
C LEU A 151 -8.65 -10.38 -13.71
N VAL A 152 -7.53 -10.74 -13.11
CA VAL A 152 -7.35 -10.71 -11.66
C VAL A 152 -6.29 -9.68 -11.31
N ILE A 153 -6.59 -8.79 -10.37
CA ILE A 153 -5.62 -7.91 -9.73
C ILE A 153 -5.55 -8.23 -8.24
N LYS A 154 -4.33 -8.47 -7.77
CA LYS A 154 -4.04 -8.71 -6.36
C LYS A 154 -3.15 -7.57 -5.85
N GLY A 155 -3.72 -6.78 -4.96
CA GLY A 155 -3.00 -5.69 -4.29
C GLY A 155 -2.10 -6.21 -3.18
N GLY A 156 -0.94 -5.56 -3.05
CA GLY A 156 0.02 -5.80 -1.97
C GLY A 156 0.11 -4.67 -0.96
N GLY A 157 -0.79 -3.69 -0.99
CA GLY A 157 -0.80 -2.53 -0.10
C GLY A 157 0.02 -1.34 -0.60
N ASP A 158 0.21 -1.19 -1.91
CA ASP A 158 0.99 -0.10 -2.50
C ASP A 158 0.32 1.28 -2.27
N PRO A 159 0.91 2.17 -1.45
CA PRO A 159 0.32 3.47 -1.15
C PRO A 159 0.35 4.45 -2.32
N LEU A 160 1.12 4.15 -3.38
CA LEU A 160 1.25 4.98 -4.58
C LEU A 160 0.76 4.29 -5.85
N LEU A 161 -0.10 3.27 -5.74
CA LEU A 161 -0.88 2.85 -6.89
C LEU A 161 -1.94 3.92 -7.18
N VAL A 162 -1.61 4.92 -8.00
CA VAL A 162 -2.53 6.00 -8.41
C VAL A 162 -2.84 5.89 -9.90
N TRP A 163 -3.52 6.89 -10.45
CA TRP A 163 -3.99 6.89 -11.84
C TRP A 163 -2.85 6.66 -12.83
N GLU A 164 -1.73 7.36 -12.66
CA GLU A 164 -0.56 7.28 -13.53
C GLU A 164 -0.01 5.84 -13.62
N GLU A 165 0.15 5.17 -12.48
CA GLU A 165 0.60 3.78 -12.39
C GLU A 165 -0.43 2.81 -12.99
N ALA A 166 -1.72 3.00 -12.71
CA ALA A 166 -2.78 2.15 -13.26
C ALA A 166 -2.90 2.29 -14.78
N ILE A 167 -2.76 3.50 -15.32
CA ILE A 167 -2.75 3.77 -16.77
C ILE A 167 -1.51 3.13 -17.42
N ALA A 168 -0.34 3.23 -16.77
CA ALA A 168 0.87 2.55 -17.23
C ALA A 168 0.71 1.01 -17.23
N LEU A 169 0.04 0.45 -16.22
CA LEU A 169 -0.30 -0.98 -16.17
C LEU A 169 -1.24 -1.37 -17.30
N GLY A 170 -2.29 -0.59 -17.58
CA GLY A 170 -3.16 -0.82 -18.75
C GLY A 170 -2.38 -0.84 -20.05
N SER A 171 -1.44 0.09 -20.21
CA SER A 171 -0.58 0.19 -21.40
C SER A 171 0.32 -1.03 -21.54
N LEU A 172 0.83 -1.54 -20.41
CA LEU A 172 1.61 -2.78 -20.35
C LEU A 172 0.76 -4.00 -20.71
N LEU A 173 -0.50 -4.08 -20.25
CA LEU A 173 -1.41 -5.17 -20.61
C LEU A 173 -1.66 -5.19 -22.14
N ASN A 174 -1.85 -4.02 -22.76
CA ASN A 174 -1.93 -3.94 -24.22
C ASN A 174 -0.63 -4.36 -24.91
N LYS A 175 0.52 -3.98 -24.35
CA LYS A 175 1.84 -4.41 -24.87
C LYS A 175 2.03 -5.93 -24.82
N ILE A 176 1.50 -6.60 -23.80
CA ILE A 176 1.48 -8.06 -23.67
C ILE A 176 0.45 -8.70 -24.64
N GLY A 177 -0.42 -7.89 -25.24
CA GLY A 177 -1.36 -8.28 -26.29
C GLY A 177 -2.81 -8.38 -25.83
N ILE A 178 -3.12 -8.11 -24.56
CA ILE A 178 -4.50 -8.12 -24.07
C ILE A 178 -5.24 -6.92 -24.65
N LYS A 179 -6.40 -7.18 -25.25
CA LYS A 179 -7.31 -6.17 -25.80
C LYS A 179 -8.68 -6.21 -25.14
N ARG A 180 -9.15 -7.42 -24.81
CA ARG A 180 -10.47 -7.64 -24.25
C ARG A 180 -10.46 -8.77 -23.24
N VAL A 181 -11.22 -8.60 -22.17
CA VAL A 181 -11.54 -9.61 -21.17
C VAL A 181 -13.04 -9.84 -21.26
N THR A 182 -13.48 -11.07 -21.48
CA THR A 182 -14.92 -11.38 -21.64
C THR A 182 -15.67 -11.42 -20.31
N GLY A 183 -14.96 -11.75 -19.23
CA GLY A 183 -15.48 -11.83 -17.87
C GLY A 183 -15.19 -10.58 -17.04
N ASN A 184 -15.04 -10.80 -15.75
CA ASN A 184 -14.98 -9.78 -14.71
C ASN A 184 -13.55 -9.25 -14.51
N LEU A 185 -13.45 -8.11 -13.84
CA LEU A 185 -12.24 -7.69 -13.13
C LEU A 185 -12.37 -8.17 -11.68
N VAL A 186 -11.53 -9.12 -11.28
CA VAL A 186 -11.52 -9.68 -9.92
C VAL A 186 -10.41 -9.01 -9.11
N VAL A 187 -10.78 -8.37 -8.03
CA VAL A 187 -9.89 -7.68 -7.09
C VAL A 187 -9.71 -8.54 -5.84
N THR A 188 -8.48 -8.66 -5.34
CA THR A 188 -8.16 -9.40 -4.11
C THR A 188 -6.91 -8.85 -3.41
N GLY A 189 -6.63 -9.34 -2.20
CA GLY A 189 -5.51 -8.87 -1.38
C GLY A 189 -5.75 -7.48 -0.80
N ASP A 190 -4.66 -6.80 -0.44
CA ASP A 190 -4.68 -5.44 0.09
C ASP A 190 -4.64 -4.46 -1.11
N PHE A 191 -5.76 -4.42 -1.84
CA PHE A 191 -5.89 -3.58 -3.02
C PHE A 191 -6.63 -2.30 -2.69
N PHE A 192 -5.98 -1.19 -3.00
CA PHE A 192 -6.59 0.11 -3.10
C PHE A 192 -5.80 0.91 -4.14
N MET A 193 -6.44 1.90 -4.73
CA MET A 193 -5.76 2.85 -5.60
C MET A 193 -6.35 4.24 -5.45
N ASN A 194 -5.54 5.25 -5.76
CA ASN A 194 -5.96 6.65 -5.69
C ASN A 194 -6.62 7.01 -4.33
N PHE A 195 -6.05 6.46 -3.24
CA PHE A 195 -6.49 6.68 -1.86
C PHE A 195 -7.92 6.23 -1.55
N GLU A 196 -8.51 5.35 -2.36
CA GLU A 196 -9.84 4.78 -2.16
C GLU A 196 -9.77 3.41 -1.48
N PRO A 197 -10.11 3.29 -0.19
CA PRO A 197 -9.99 2.02 0.53
C PRO A 197 -11.05 0.98 0.16
N GLU A 198 -12.14 1.36 -0.50
CA GLU A 198 -13.19 0.41 -0.89
C GLU A 198 -12.78 -0.38 -2.15
N LEU A 199 -12.74 -1.71 -2.03
CA LEU A 199 -12.17 -2.62 -3.03
C LEU A 199 -12.89 -2.56 -4.38
N VAL A 200 -14.23 -2.49 -4.39
CA VAL A 200 -15.00 -2.41 -5.63
C VAL A 200 -14.74 -1.07 -6.32
N ARG A 201 -14.78 0.03 -5.58
CA ARG A 201 -14.55 1.38 -6.10
C ARG A 201 -13.12 1.57 -6.61
N SER A 202 -12.13 1.06 -5.87
CA SER A 202 -10.75 1.00 -6.35
C SER A 202 -10.62 0.15 -7.61
N GLY A 203 -11.30 -0.99 -7.68
CA GLY A 203 -11.34 -1.81 -8.89
C GLY A 203 -11.99 -1.10 -10.07
N GLU A 204 -13.01 -0.28 -9.82
CA GLU A 204 -13.65 0.57 -10.83
C GLU A 204 -12.69 1.64 -11.37
N PHE A 205 -11.92 2.30 -10.50
CA PHE A 205 -10.85 3.20 -10.94
C PHE A 205 -9.79 2.46 -11.77
N PHE A 206 -9.44 1.23 -11.42
CA PHE A 206 -8.49 0.45 -12.21
C PHE A 206 -9.08 0.11 -13.58
N ARG A 207 -10.35 -0.33 -13.63
CA ARG A 207 -11.08 -0.62 -14.87
C ARG A 207 -11.13 0.60 -15.78
N GLU A 208 -11.37 1.78 -15.21
CA GLU A 208 -11.34 3.05 -15.92
C GLU A 208 -9.93 3.35 -16.45
N ALA A 209 -8.91 3.29 -15.59
CA ALA A 209 -7.54 3.61 -15.94
C ALA A 209 -7.00 2.80 -17.14
N ILE A 210 -7.37 1.53 -17.25
CA ILE A 210 -6.90 0.64 -18.33
C ILE A 210 -7.68 0.77 -19.65
N ASN A 211 -8.68 1.64 -19.73
CA ASN A 211 -9.45 1.86 -20.96
C ASN A 211 -9.75 3.35 -21.18
N VAL A 212 -9.04 3.94 -22.14
CA VAL A 212 -9.17 5.37 -22.46
C VAL A 212 -10.59 5.79 -22.87
N ASP A 213 -11.39 4.89 -23.43
CA ASP A 213 -12.76 5.18 -23.83
C ASP A 213 -13.69 5.40 -22.62
N THR A 214 -13.23 5.05 -21.41
CA THR A 214 -14.01 5.18 -20.16
C THR A 214 -13.51 6.27 -19.23
N TRP A 215 -12.41 6.95 -19.57
CA TRP A 215 -11.79 7.93 -18.67
C TRP A 215 -12.75 9.07 -18.30
N ALA A 216 -12.86 9.29 -16.99
CA ALA A 216 -13.37 10.51 -16.42
C ALA A 216 -12.25 11.56 -16.32
N ARG A 217 -12.62 12.74 -15.84
CA ARG A 217 -11.74 13.91 -15.81
C ARG A 217 -10.42 13.67 -15.09
N ASP A 218 -10.44 12.90 -14.00
CA ASP A 218 -9.26 12.66 -13.17
C ASP A 218 -8.22 11.78 -13.90
N ALA A 219 -8.67 10.72 -14.58
CA ALA A 219 -7.80 9.87 -15.41
C ALA A 219 -7.21 10.64 -16.60
N GLU A 220 -7.98 11.53 -17.23
CA GLU A 220 -7.47 12.41 -18.30
C GLU A 220 -6.36 13.35 -17.81
N ILE A 221 -6.58 13.98 -16.64
CA ILE A 221 -5.61 14.89 -16.02
C ILE A 221 -4.33 14.11 -15.66
N ALA A 222 -4.48 12.96 -15.01
CA ALA A 222 -3.35 12.10 -14.64
C ALA A 222 -2.52 11.71 -15.87
N TYR A 223 -3.16 11.28 -16.96
CA TYR A 223 -2.46 10.99 -18.21
C TYR A 223 -1.73 12.22 -18.77
N GLY A 224 -2.35 13.40 -18.73
CA GLY A 224 -1.76 14.65 -19.18
C GLY A 224 -0.54 15.10 -18.36
N ASN A 225 -0.45 14.67 -17.09
CA ASN A 225 0.65 14.97 -16.19
C ASN A 225 1.81 13.96 -16.27
N LEU A 226 1.68 12.90 -17.08
CA LEU A 226 2.74 11.93 -17.24
C LEU A 226 4.02 12.60 -17.75
N PRO A 227 5.18 12.32 -17.14
CA PRO A 227 6.44 12.94 -17.53
C PRO A 227 6.88 12.53 -18.93
N ASN A 228 6.45 11.35 -19.40
CA ASN A 228 6.72 10.82 -20.72
C ASN A 228 5.43 10.28 -21.32
N PRO A 229 5.12 10.59 -22.60
CA PRO A 229 4.00 9.99 -23.30
C PRO A 229 4.15 8.46 -23.39
N ILE A 230 3.09 7.74 -23.03
CA ILE A 230 2.97 6.29 -23.23
C ILE A 230 1.78 6.00 -24.15
N PRO A 231 1.71 4.85 -24.85
CA PRO A 231 0.52 4.49 -25.60
C PRO A 231 -0.71 4.46 -24.69
N LYS A 232 -1.81 5.09 -25.10
CA LYS A 232 -3.06 5.08 -24.32
C LYS A 232 -3.60 3.64 -24.19
N PRO A 233 -4.03 3.22 -23.00
CA PRO A 233 -4.53 1.88 -22.79
C PRO A 233 -5.96 1.72 -23.34
N SER A 234 -6.28 0.52 -23.81
CA SER A 234 -7.56 0.20 -24.45
C SER A 234 -8.07 -1.21 -24.06
N VAL A 235 -7.74 -1.69 -22.86
CA VAL A 235 -8.19 -3.01 -22.39
C VAL A 235 -9.65 -2.92 -21.97
N SER A 236 -10.54 -3.56 -22.72
CA SER A 236 -11.97 -3.61 -22.37
C SER A 236 -12.28 -4.77 -21.42
N ILE A 237 -13.06 -4.52 -20.37
CA ILE A 237 -13.61 -5.53 -19.45
C ILE A 237 -15.10 -5.71 -19.77
N GLY A 238 -15.52 -6.93 -20.06
CA GLY A 238 -16.91 -7.25 -20.44
C GLY A 238 -17.86 -7.42 -19.25
N GLY A 239 -17.34 -7.80 -18.09
CA GLY A 239 -18.09 -8.01 -16.85
C GLY A 239 -17.96 -6.86 -15.85
N GLU A 240 -18.27 -7.18 -14.61
CA GLU A 240 -18.25 -6.23 -13.49
C GLU A 240 -16.95 -6.32 -12.70
N VAL A 241 -16.75 -5.38 -11.79
CA VAL A 241 -15.73 -5.51 -10.75
C VAL A 241 -16.25 -6.42 -9.65
N LYS A 242 -15.48 -7.44 -9.28
CA LYS A 242 -15.81 -8.40 -8.22
C LYS A 242 -14.68 -8.50 -7.22
N VAL A 243 -15.01 -8.74 -5.96
CA VAL A 243 -14.03 -8.97 -4.90
C VAL A 243 -13.93 -10.45 -4.60
N ALA A 244 -12.71 -10.96 -4.52
CA ALA A 244 -12.42 -12.31 -4.05
C ALA A 244 -11.61 -12.24 -2.74
N PRO A 245 -11.93 -13.06 -1.73
CA PRO A 245 -11.22 -13.04 -0.44
C PRO A 245 -9.77 -13.52 -0.55
N THR A 246 -9.47 -14.33 -1.56
CA THR A 246 -8.13 -14.83 -1.85
C THR A 246 -7.91 -14.88 -3.36
N LEU A 247 -6.65 -15.03 -3.77
CA LEU A 247 -6.29 -15.20 -5.17
C LEU A 247 -7.01 -16.44 -5.76
N PRO A 248 -7.83 -16.28 -6.81
CA PRO A 248 -8.54 -17.40 -7.41
C PRO A 248 -7.61 -18.55 -7.81
N ALA A 249 -8.06 -19.78 -7.57
CA ALA A 249 -7.33 -20.97 -8.00
C ALA A 249 -7.13 -20.94 -9.53
N ASN A 250 -5.98 -21.44 -9.99
CA ASN A 250 -5.58 -21.45 -11.41
C ASN A 250 -5.33 -20.07 -12.03
N THR A 251 -5.13 -19.02 -11.23
CA THR A 251 -4.69 -17.71 -11.76
C THR A 251 -3.34 -17.87 -12.46
N GLN A 252 -3.29 -17.56 -13.76
CA GLN A 252 -2.06 -17.44 -14.52
C GLN A 252 -1.53 -16.00 -14.37
N LEU A 253 -0.42 -15.86 -13.65
CA LEU A 253 0.24 -14.57 -13.44
C LEU A 253 0.82 -14.03 -14.75
N LEU A 254 0.57 -12.75 -15.05
CA LEU A 254 1.05 -12.06 -16.24
C LEU A 254 2.05 -10.94 -15.92
N VAL A 255 1.75 -10.15 -14.89
CA VAL A 255 2.55 -8.97 -14.50
C VAL A 255 2.79 -8.97 -13.00
N ARG A 256 4.02 -8.66 -12.60
CA ARG A 256 4.35 -8.19 -11.25
C ARG A 256 4.81 -6.73 -11.33
N HIS A 257 4.06 -5.86 -10.69
CA HIS A 257 4.39 -4.46 -10.54
C HIS A 257 5.01 -4.26 -9.16
N TYR A 258 6.18 -3.65 -9.12
CA TYR A 258 6.85 -3.28 -7.88
C TYR A 258 6.73 -1.78 -7.69
N SER A 259 6.31 -1.33 -6.50
CA SER A 259 6.27 0.08 -6.13
C SER A 259 7.68 0.69 -6.15
N LEU A 260 7.79 2.01 -5.92
CA LEU A 260 9.07 2.57 -5.52
C LEU A 260 9.55 1.94 -4.19
N PRO A 261 10.87 1.87 -3.94
CA PRO A 261 11.39 1.48 -2.63
C PRO A 261 10.81 2.37 -1.52
N LEU A 262 10.61 1.80 -0.33
CA LEU A 262 9.98 2.50 0.79
C LEU A 262 10.68 3.82 1.14
N THR A 263 12.00 3.91 0.99
CA THR A 263 12.74 5.17 1.17
C THR A 263 12.32 6.29 0.24
N GLU A 264 11.84 5.99 -0.96
CA GLU A 264 11.30 6.97 -1.89
C GLU A 264 9.82 7.26 -1.62
N LEU A 265 9.06 6.26 -1.17
CA LEU A 265 7.65 6.43 -0.81
C LEU A 265 7.48 7.40 0.35
N VAL A 266 8.27 7.27 1.42
CA VAL A 266 8.16 8.13 2.61
C VAL A 266 8.58 9.59 2.39
N LYS A 267 9.11 9.92 1.20
CA LYS A 267 9.45 11.30 0.79
C LYS A 267 8.31 11.99 0.05
N LYS A 268 7.26 11.26 -0.35
CA LYS A 268 6.08 11.79 -1.04
C LYS A 268 5.07 12.34 -0.04
#